data_AF-Q0RXL6-F1
#
_entry.id   AF-Q0RXL6-F1
#
_cell.length_a   1.000
_cell.length_b   1.000
_cell.length_c   1.000
_cell.angle_alpha   90.00
_cell.angle_beta   90.00
_cell.angle_gamma   90.00
#
_symmetry.space_group_name_H-M   'P 1'
#
loop_
_entity.id
_entity.type
_entity.pdbx_description
1 polymer ?
#
loop_
_entity_poly.entity_id
_entity_poly.type
_entity_poly.pdbx_seq_one_letter_code
_entity_poly.pdbx_strand_id
1 'polypeptide(L)'
;MHPMALVRPVVHKRLVDDAADTGVLVAISDEKGQLQWVEGDPAAKARAFQMNFAEGTNWSEDNAGTNAPGTSLALDHYVQIFGAEHYSRAAHDWSCAAAPVHDPSTGMTIGSIDISGGPRVAEPEVLSLVRETVAAAESELRLRLRLRLTHPPPI
;
A
#
# COMPACT_ATOMS: atom_id res chain seq x y z
N MET A 1 14.92 -5.13 -9.38
CA MET A 1 14.18 -5.11 -8.10
C MET A 1 13.48 -3.77 -8.02
N HIS A 2 12.17 -3.76 -7.78
CA HIS A 2 11.35 -2.55 -7.73
C HIS A 2 11.69 -1.68 -6.49
N PRO A 3 11.73 -0.33 -6.58
CA PRO A 3 12.02 0.54 -5.42
C PRO A 3 11.15 0.27 -4.19
N MET A 4 9.88 -0.10 -4.40
CA MET A 4 8.95 -0.44 -3.31
C MET A 4 9.39 -1.65 -2.49
N ALA A 5 10.22 -2.55 -3.03
CA ALA A 5 10.78 -3.65 -2.25
C ALA A 5 11.72 -3.14 -1.13
N LEU A 6 12.32 -1.94 -1.29
CA LEU A 6 13.22 -1.35 -0.30
C LEU A 6 12.48 -0.83 0.93
N VAL A 7 11.20 -0.46 0.79
CA VAL A 7 10.39 0.07 1.90
C VAL A 7 9.64 -1.02 2.65
N ARG A 8 9.52 -2.23 2.09
CA ARG A 8 8.83 -3.36 2.72
C ARG A 8 9.21 -3.59 4.19
N PRO A 9 10.48 -3.56 4.62
CA PRO A 9 10.82 -3.74 6.03
C PRO A 9 10.24 -2.66 6.95
N VAL A 10 10.15 -1.41 6.47
CA VAL A 10 9.54 -0.29 7.23
C VAL A 10 8.03 -0.49 7.34
N VAL A 11 7.39 -0.86 6.24
CA VAL A 11 5.94 -1.12 6.17
C VAL A 11 5.57 -2.31 7.07
N HIS A 12 6.31 -3.41 6.96
CA HIS A 12 6.11 -4.62 7.76
C HIS A 12 6.20 -4.30 9.26
N LYS A 13 7.28 -3.65 9.70
CA LYS A 13 7.47 -3.27 11.10
C LYS A 13 6.39 -2.35 11.66
N ARG A 14 5.84 -1.44 10.83
CA ARG A 14 4.86 -0.44 11.28
C ARG A 14 3.42 -0.94 11.26
N LEU A 15 3.09 -1.80 10.31
CA LEU A 15 1.71 -2.15 10.00
C LEU A 15 1.41 -3.64 10.12
N VAL A 16 2.41 -4.54 10.07
CA VAL A 16 2.18 -5.99 10.04
C VAL A 16 2.50 -6.66 11.35
N ASP A 17 3.58 -6.26 12.04
CA ASP A 17 3.99 -6.88 13.32
C ASP A 17 2.83 -6.94 14.33
N ASP A 18 1.96 -5.92 14.33
CA ASP A 18 0.79 -5.82 15.21
C ASP A 18 -0.55 -6.15 14.51
N ALA A 19 -0.54 -6.58 13.24
CA ALA A 19 -1.77 -6.87 12.48
C ALA A 19 -2.29 -8.31 12.63
N ALA A 20 -1.55 -9.20 13.30
CA ALA A 20 -2.03 -10.54 13.59
C ALA A 20 -3.35 -10.49 14.40
N ASP A 21 -4.33 -11.31 14.01
CA ASP A 21 -5.66 -11.40 14.64
C ASP A 21 -6.49 -10.10 14.63
N THR A 22 -6.12 -9.12 13.81
CA THR A 22 -6.85 -7.84 13.68
C THR A 22 -7.88 -7.84 12.54
N GLY A 23 -7.88 -8.86 11.67
CA GLY A 23 -8.72 -8.89 10.47
C GLY A 23 -8.33 -7.84 9.41
N VAL A 24 -7.07 -7.38 9.43
CA VAL A 24 -6.54 -6.35 8.51
C VAL A 24 -5.40 -6.93 7.66
N LEU A 25 -5.29 -6.41 6.44
CA LEU A 25 -4.22 -6.67 5.50
C LEU A 25 -3.48 -5.38 5.16
N VAL A 26 -2.22 -5.55 4.83
CA VAL A 26 -1.35 -4.51 4.31
C VAL A 26 -0.88 -4.95 2.93
N ALA A 27 -0.97 -4.05 1.96
CA ALA A 27 -0.48 -4.29 0.62
C ALA A 27 0.49 -3.18 0.16
N ILE A 28 1.41 -3.59 -0.70
CA ILE A 28 2.30 -2.69 -1.43
C ILE A 28 2.07 -2.93 -2.91
N SER A 29 1.84 -1.87 -3.68
CA SER A 29 1.82 -1.91 -5.15
C SER A 29 3.04 -1.20 -5.75
N ASP A 30 3.32 -1.50 -7.01
CA ASP A 30 4.14 -0.60 -7.84
C ASP A 30 3.31 0.57 -8.41
N GLU A 31 3.95 1.42 -9.21
CA GLU A 31 3.34 2.61 -9.82
C GLU A 31 2.24 2.29 -10.83
N LYS A 32 2.16 1.03 -11.28
CA LYS A 32 1.14 0.55 -12.22
C LYS A 32 -0.01 -0.14 -11.53
N GLY A 33 -0.06 -0.12 -10.20
CA GLY A 33 -1.09 -0.78 -9.40
C GLY A 33 -0.94 -2.29 -9.29
N GLN A 34 0.18 -2.88 -9.73
CA GLN A 34 0.40 -4.31 -9.51
C GLN A 34 0.81 -4.53 -8.05
N LEU A 35 0.08 -5.37 -7.33
CA LEU A 35 0.38 -5.72 -5.95
C LEU A 35 1.66 -6.54 -5.90
N GLN A 36 2.71 -5.96 -5.32
CA GLN A 36 4.03 -6.58 -5.19
C GLN A 36 4.16 -7.39 -3.89
N TRP A 37 3.28 -7.14 -2.92
CA TRP A 37 3.28 -7.84 -1.63
C TRP A 37 1.94 -7.62 -0.92
N VAL A 38 1.43 -8.68 -0.26
CA VAL A 38 0.22 -8.65 0.57
C VAL A 38 0.41 -9.53 1.81
N GLU A 39 0.27 -8.96 3.00
CA GLU A 39 0.48 -9.64 4.29
C GLU A 39 -0.47 -9.09 5.37
N GLY A 40 -0.58 -9.79 6.50
CA GLY A 40 -1.48 -9.43 7.60
C GLY A 40 -2.22 -10.65 8.13
N ASP A 41 -3.43 -10.43 8.65
CA ASP A 41 -4.27 -11.46 9.24
C ASP A 41 -4.57 -12.61 8.25
N PRO A 42 -4.30 -13.89 8.62
CA PRO A 42 -4.51 -15.03 7.72
C PRO A 42 -5.96 -15.20 7.25
N ALA A 43 -6.94 -14.94 8.11
CA ALA A 43 -8.35 -15.05 7.77
C ALA A 43 -8.75 -13.92 6.82
N ALA A 44 -8.30 -12.69 7.07
CA ALA A 44 -8.48 -11.59 6.14
C ALA A 44 -7.84 -11.91 4.77
N LYS A 45 -6.62 -12.47 4.76
CA LYS A 45 -5.91 -12.83 3.52
C LYS A 45 -6.68 -13.86 2.71
N ALA A 46 -7.26 -14.86 3.38
CA ALA A 46 -8.11 -15.86 2.73
C ALA A 46 -9.39 -15.25 2.12
N ARG A 47 -10.03 -14.28 2.81
CA ARG A 47 -11.18 -13.56 2.25
C ARG A 47 -10.78 -12.66 1.07
N ALA A 48 -9.66 -11.96 1.17
CA ALA A 48 -9.18 -11.03 0.15
C ALA A 48 -8.85 -11.73 -1.17
N PHE A 49 -8.42 -13.00 -1.10
CA PHE A 49 -8.24 -13.84 -2.29
C PHE A 49 -9.54 -13.98 -3.11
N GLN A 50 -10.72 -13.96 -2.48
CA GLN A 50 -12.02 -14.07 -3.17
C GLN A 50 -12.33 -12.85 -4.04
N MET A 51 -11.77 -11.68 -3.71
CA MET A 51 -11.87 -10.47 -4.54
C MET A 51 -10.66 -10.27 -5.46
N ASN A 52 -9.78 -11.28 -5.59
CA ASN A 52 -8.52 -11.20 -6.34
C ASN A 52 -7.52 -10.17 -5.79
N PHE A 53 -7.55 -9.91 -4.48
CA PHE A 53 -6.58 -9.02 -3.81
C PHE A 53 -5.42 -9.84 -3.27
N ALA A 54 -4.43 -10.09 -4.13
CA ALA A 54 -3.28 -10.93 -3.83
C ALA A 54 -2.02 -10.45 -4.58
N GLU A 55 -0.85 -10.86 -4.10
CA GLU A 55 0.43 -10.58 -4.77
C GLU A 55 0.40 -11.04 -6.24
N GLY A 56 0.91 -10.21 -7.15
CA GLY A 56 0.93 -10.39 -8.60
C GLY A 56 -0.30 -9.86 -9.34
N THR A 57 -1.39 -9.52 -8.64
CA THR A 57 -2.64 -9.03 -9.26
C THR A 57 -2.58 -7.53 -9.56
N ASN A 58 -3.34 -7.08 -10.57
CA ASN A 58 -3.39 -5.66 -10.95
C ASN A 58 -4.63 -4.98 -10.34
N TRP A 59 -4.38 -4.00 -9.48
CA TRP A 59 -5.38 -3.15 -8.82
C TRP A 59 -5.28 -1.68 -9.24
N SER A 60 -4.73 -1.39 -10.43
CA SER A 60 -4.89 -0.07 -11.03
C SER A 60 -6.36 0.29 -11.20
N GLU A 61 -6.67 1.58 -11.14
CA GLU A 61 -8.06 2.04 -11.34
C GLU A 61 -8.57 1.67 -12.75
N ASP A 62 -7.72 1.71 -13.77
CA ASP A 62 -8.07 1.28 -15.14
C ASP A 62 -8.48 -0.20 -15.24
N ASN A 63 -7.97 -1.05 -14.35
CA ASN A 63 -8.23 -2.51 -14.39
C ASN A 63 -9.32 -2.95 -13.42
N ALA A 64 -9.28 -2.46 -12.19
CA ALA A 64 -10.18 -2.89 -11.10
C ALA A 64 -11.30 -1.87 -10.81
N GLY A 65 -11.32 -0.73 -11.51
CA GLY A 65 -12.18 0.42 -11.21
C GLY A 65 -11.77 1.09 -9.90
N THR A 66 -12.61 1.98 -9.39
CA THR A 66 -12.40 2.68 -8.11
C THR A 66 -12.05 1.69 -6.98
N ASN A 67 -10.83 1.83 -6.45
CA ASN A 67 -10.26 1.00 -5.38
C ASN A 67 -9.10 1.77 -4.72
N ALA A 68 -8.78 1.51 -3.45
CA ALA A 68 -7.86 2.39 -2.74
C ALA A 68 -6.43 2.43 -3.33
N PRO A 69 -5.73 1.30 -3.62
CA PRO A 69 -4.40 1.34 -4.24
C PRO A 69 -4.37 2.04 -5.60
N GLY A 70 -5.31 1.72 -6.49
CA GLY A 70 -5.34 2.28 -7.85
C GLY A 70 -5.72 3.76 -7.86
N THR A 71 -6.71 4.14 -7.05
CA THR A 71 -7.20 5.52 -6.97
C THR A 71 -6.21 6.43 -6.24
N SER A 72 -5.47 5.93 -5.24
CA SER A 72 -4.40 6.72 -4.60
C SER A 72 -3.30 7.09 -5.60
N LEU A 73 -2.93 6.15 -6.48
CA LEU A 73 -1.97 6.35 -7.56
C LEU A 73 -2.50 7.33 -8.62
N ALA A 74 -3.75 7.16 -9.05
CA ALA A 74 -4.34 7.99 -10.09
C ALA A 74 -4.53 9.45 -9.66
N LEU A 75 -4.85 9.68 -8.39
CA LEU A 75 -5.04 11.02 -7.81
C LEU A 75 -3.75 11.63 -7.26
N ASP A 76 -2.69 10.85 -7.14
CA ASP A 76 -1.49 11.20 -6.37
C ASP A 76 -1.84 11.75 -4.97
N HIS A 77 -2.77 11.05 -4.30
CA HIS A 77 -3.36 11.50 -3.05
C HIS A 77 -3.74 10.35 -2.11
N TYR A 78 -3.78 10.62 -0.82
CA TYR A 78 -4.28 9.67 0.19
C TYR A 78 -5.80 9.54 0.11
N VAL A 79 -6.31 8.32 0.12
CA VAL A 79 -7.74 8.03 -0.05
C VAL A 79 -8.21 7.01 0.96
N GLN A 80 -9.50 7.08 1.30
CA GLN A 80 -10.24 5.98 1.90
C GLN A 80 -11.42 5.64 1.00
N ILE A 81 -11.70 4.36 0.85
CA ILE A 81 -12.79 3.84 0.03
C ILE A 81 -13.56 2.81 0.86
N PHE A 82 -14.87 2.98 0.94
CA PHE A 82 -15.76 2.25 1.83
C PHE A 82 -16.80 1.44 1.05
N GLY A 83 -16.78 0.13 1.23
CA GLY A 83 -17.81 -0.79 0.75
C GLY A 83 -18.22 -0.52 -0.69
N ALA A 84 -19.44 -0.01 -0.89
CA ALA A 84 -20.03 0.25 -2.21
C ALA A 84 -19.35 1.36 -3.03
N GLU A 85 -18.45 2.16 -2.44
CA GLU A 85 -17.59 3.08 -3.19
C GLU A 85 -16.57 2.33 -4.06
N HIS A 86 -16.25 1.08 -3.73
CA HIS A 86 -15.50 0.23 -4.63
C HIS A 86 -16.33 -0.07 -5.89
N TYR A 87 -15.68 0.02 -7.04
CA TYR A 87 -16.32 -0.34 -8.30
C TYR A 87 -16.72 -1.83 -8.34
N SER A 88 -15.83 -2.70 -7.87
CA SER A 88 -16.09 -4.15 -7.81
C SER A 88 -16.99 -4.51 -6.63
N ARG A 89 -18.11 -5.18 -6.92
CA ARG A 89 -19.00 -5.75 -5.89
C ARG A 89 -18.31 -6.75 -4.97
N ALA A 90 -17.29 -7.45 -5.46
CA ALA A 90 -16.53 -8.40 -4.65
C ALA A 90 -15.77 -7.71 -3.49
N ALA A 91 -15.53 -6.40 -3.60
CA ALA A 91 -14.87 -5.59 -2.59
C ALA A 91 -15.86 -4.83 -1.66
N HIS A 92 -17.18 -5.01 -1.81
CA HIS A 92 -18.17 -4.23 -1.04
C HIS A 92 -18.19 -4.54 0.46
N ASP A 93 -17.62 -5.67 0.88
CA ASP A 93 -17.46 -6.01 2.30
C ASP A 93 -16.16 -5.44 2.91
N TRP A 94 -15.44 -4.59 2.17
CA TRP A 94 -14.14 -4.06 2.55
C TRP A 94 -14.15 -2.54 2.70
N SER A 95 -13.33 -2.05 3.62
CA SER A 95 -12.89 -0.67 3.69
C SER A 95 -11.39 -0.67 3.51
N CYS A 96 -10.90 0.31 2.76
CA CYS A 96 -9.49 0.41 2.40
C CYS A 96 -8.99 1.84 2.60
N ALA A 97 -7.75 1.99 3.03
CA ALA A 97 -7.05 3.26 3.17
C ALA A 97 -5.69 3.14 2.47
N ALA A 98 -5.43 4.02 1.51
CA ALA A 98 -4.20 3.95 0.71
C ALA A 98 -3.56 5.31 0.51
N ALA A 99 -2.25 5.33 0.30
CA ALA A 99 -1.53 6.54 -0.07
C ALA A 99 -0.34 6.22 -1.00
N PRO A 100 -0.06 7.11 -1.96
CA PRO A 100 1.08 6.97 -2.85
C PRO A 100 2.40 7.17 -2.09
N VAL A 101 3.44 6.47 -2.53
CA VAL A 101 4.84 6.65 -2.12
C VAL A 101 5.60 7.29 -3.25
N HIS A 102 6.44 8.28 -2.94
CA HIS A 102 7.21 9.02 -3.94
C HIS A 102 8.71 8.72 -3.87
N ASP A 103 9.36 8.74 -5.02
CA ASP A 103 10.82 8.73 -5.12
C ASP A 103 11.36 10.06 -4.58
N PRO A 104 12.23 10.06 -3.55
CA PRO A 104 12.75 11.29 -2.96
C PRO A 104 13.71 12.08 -3.85
N SER A 105 14.16 11.51 -4.97
CA SER A 105 15.05 12.17 -5.94
C SER A 105 14.30 12.83 -7.09
N THR A 106 13.19 12.23 -7.55
CA THR A 106 12.42 12.73 -8.70
C THR A 106 11.08 13.35 -8.31
N GLY A 107 10.55 13.02 -7.13
CA GLY A 107 9.20 13.37 -6.69
C GLY A 107 8.10 12.53 -7.37
N MET A 108 8.45 11.59 -8.24
CA MET A 108 7.47 10.77 -8.94
C MET A 108 6.89 9.69 -8.02
N THR A 109 5.61 9.40 -8.17
CA THR A 109 4.94 8.26 -7.53
C THR A 109 5.58 6.95 -8.01
N ILE A 110 5.98 6.10 -7.08
CA ILE A 110 6.61 4.79 -7.32
C ILE A 110 5.76 3.63 -6.81
N GLY A 111 4.58 3.88 -6.24
CA GLY A 111 3.73 2.81 -5.73
C GLY A 111 2.77 3.31 -4.68
N SER A 112 2.00 2.40 -4.11
CA SER A 112 1.04 2.70 -3.04
C SER A 112 1.25 1.75 -1.86
N ILE A 113 1.00 2.26 -0.66
CA ILE A 113 0.81 1.46 0.56
C ILE A 113 -0.68 1.50 0.88
N ASP A 114 -1.27 0.33 1.10
CA ASP A 114 -2.69 0.15 1.39
C ASP A 114 -2.89 -0.67 2.66
N ILE A 115 -3.90 -0.30 3.44
CA ILE A 115 -4.48 -1.08 4.52
C ILE A 115 -5.92 -1.43 4.12
N SER A 116 -6.23 -2.73 4.10
CA SER A 116 -7.53 -3.27 3.72
C SER A 116 -8.12 -4.12 4.84
N GLY A 117 -9.40 -3.95 5.16
CA GLY A 117 -10.05 -4.70 6.22
C GLY A 117 -11.56 -4.52 6.28
N GLY A 118 -12.14 -4.88 7.43
CA GLY A 118 -13.55 -4.61 7.72
C GLY A 118 -13.82 -3.16 8.16
N PRO A 119 -14.94 -2.89 8.84
CA PRO A 119 -15.36 -1.53 9.21
C PRO A 119 -14.35 -0.71 10.00
N ARG A 120 -13.46 -1.35 10.77
CA ARG A 120 -12.39 -0.64 11.52
C ARG A 120 -11.41 0.12 10.63
N VAL A 121 -11.25 -0.29 9.36
CA VAL A 121 -10.40 0.43 8.40
C VAL A 121 -11.07 1.72 7.89
N ALA A 122 -12.38 1.88 8.13
CA ALA A 122 -13.08 3.10 7.81
C ALA A 122 -12.79 4.25 8.79
N GLU A 123 -12.18 3.96 9.94
CA GLU A 123 -11.86 4.98 10.94
C GLU A 123 -10.75 5.93 10.43
N PRO A 124 -10.86 7.27 10.64
CA PRO A 124 -9.91 8.27 10.14
C PRO A 124 -8.45 8.04 10.60
N GLU A 125 -8.27 7.41 11.75
CA GLU A 125 -6.97 7.07 12.31
C GLU A 125 -6.19 6.13 11.40
N VAL A 126 -6.87 5.26 10.64
CA VAL A 126 -6.21 4.32 9.74
C VAL A 126 -5.59 5.04 8.56
N LEU A 127 -6.26 6.05 7.99
CA LEU A 127 -5.67 6.90 6.96
C LEU A 127 -4.46 7.65 7.49
N SER A 128 -4.52 8.12 8.74
CA SER A 128 -3.40 8.82 9.39
C SER A 128 -2.20 7.88 9.55
N LEU A 129 -2.43 6.64 9.98
CA LEU A 129 -1.40 5.60 10.10
C LEU A 129 -0.75 5.25 8.75
N VAL A 130 -1.54 5.16 7.67
CA VAL A 130 -1.03 4.93 6.30
C VAL A 130 -0.14 6.10 5.87
N ARG A 131 -0.58 7.35 6.07
CA ARG A 131 0.20 8.55 5.74
C ARG A 131 1.53 8.63 6.51
N GLU A 132 1.52 8.31 7.80
CA GLU A 132 2.73 8.26 8.61
C GLU A 132 3.68 7.15 8.15
N THR A 133 3.15 6.01 7.72
CA THR A 133 3.94 4.90 7.20
C THR A 133 4.58 5.25 5.86
N VAL A 134 3.84 5.92 4.96
CA VAL A 134 4.41 6.49 3.72
C VAL A 134 5.54 7.46 4.03
N ALA A 135 5.32 8.41 4.96
CA ALA A 135 6.36 9.38 5.33
C ALA A 135 7.64 8.70 5.88
N ALA A 136 7.48 7.62 6.65
CA ALA A 136 8.60 6.81 7.12
C ALA A 136 9.29 6.05 5.97
N ALA A 137 8.52 5.47 5.05
CA ALA A 137 9.02 4.78 3.87
C ALA A 137 9.86 5.72 2.97
N GLU A 138 9.36 6.91 2.68
CA GLU A 138 10.08 7.93 1.90
C GLU A 138 11.33 8.45 2.62
N SER A 139 11.27 8.56 3.95
CA SER A 139 12.44 8.93 4.77
C SER A 139 13.55 7.87 4.67
N GLU A 140 13.19 6.59 4.69
CA GLU A 140 14.12 5.48 4.48
C GLU A 140 14.73 5.50 3.07
N LEU A 141 13.92 5.73 2.04
CA LEU A 141 14.41 5.89 0.67
C LEU A 141 15.41 7.04 0.56
N ARG A 142 15.11 8.19 1.20
CA ARG A 142 15.98 9.37 1.22
C ARG A 142 17.31 9.07 1.92
N LEU A 143 17.28 8.33 3.03
CA LEU A 143 18.49 7.90 3.73
C LEU A 143 19.35 7.00 2.84
N ARG A 144 18.74 5.99 2.19
CA ARG A 144 19.45 5.09 1.28
C ARG A 144 20.06 5.82 0.09
N LEU A 145 19.35 6.79 -0.49
CA LEU A 145 19.87 7.64 -1.54
C LEU A 145 21.12 8.40 -1.07
N ARG A 146 21.07 9.04 0.11
CA ARG A 146 22.22 9.75 0.68
C ARG A 146 23.42 8.83 0.90
N LEU A 147 23.21 7.62 1.42
CA LEU A 147 24.28 6.66 1.65
C LEU A 147 24.93 6.20 0.34
N ARG A 148 24.15 5.99 -0.72
CA ARG A 148 24.68 5.66 -2.06
C ARG A 148 25.52 6.79 -2.65
N LEU A 149 25.12 8.04 -2.43
CA LEU A 149 25.87 9.21 -2.91
C LEU A 149 27.17 9.44 -2.14
N THR A 150 27.25 9.05 -0.86
CA THR A 150 28.48 9.18 -0.05
C THR A 150 29.44 8.00 -0.19
N HIS A 151 28.95 6.83 -0.63
CA HIS A 151 29.74 5.61 -0.84
C HIS A 151 29.39 4.98 -2.20
N PRO A 152 29.87 5.55 -3.32
CA PRO A 152 29.62 4.98 -4.64
C PRO A 152 30.23 3.57 -4.74
N PRO A 153 29.58 2.64 -5.47
CA PRO A 153 30.13 1.30 -5.68
C PRO A 153 31.51 1.39 -6.37
N PRO A 154 32.45 0.48 -6.07
CA PRO A 154 33.74 0.45 -6.77
C PRO A 154 33.52 0.20 -8.27
N ILE A 155 34.33 0.90 -9.08
CA ILE A 155 34.32 0.89 -10.55
C ILE A 155 34.69 -0.50 -11.08
#